data_AF-A0A363NW28-F1
#
_entry.id   AF-A0A363NW28-F1
#
_cell.length_a   1.000
_cell.length_b   1.000
_cell.length_c   1.000
_cell.angle_alpha   90.00
_cell.angle_beta   90.00
_cell.angle_gamma   90.00
#
_symmetry.space_group_name_H-M   'P 1'
#
loop_
_entity.id
_entity.type
_entity.pdbx_description
1 polymer ?
#
loop_
_entity_poly.entity_id
_entity_poly.type
_entity_poly.pdbx_seq_one_letter_code
_entity_poly.pdbx_strand_id
1 'polypeptide(L)'
;MTLKTLTLNMFFLLLTLSAFSQNNAGLNSLLNKNSEFIFPQTAQKIETALNTKTVYYEDANEEKYAKWLTKSGLELYASLGKNNTINEVSFDIPDDKPLIVAGLPFNLVINKTTLKESKAKFSVYDAKTEKMEAGSTFPGGTKLTFKKGKHYATLIFDSNDLLRFLGLTTELIAAGVN
;
A
#
# COMPACT_ATOMS: atom_id res chain seq x y z
N MET A 1 -6.64 -47.15 2.53
CA MET A 1 -5.72 -45.99 2.66
C MET A 1 -5.20 -45.98 4.09
N THR A 2 -3.89 -46.12 4.32
CA THR A 2 -3.35 -46.21 5.69
C THR A 2 -3.17 -44.81 6.28
N LEU A 3 -3.24 -44.68 7.62
CA LEU A 3 -3.15 -43.41 8.35
C LEU A 3 -1.89 -42.59 7.98
N LYS A 4 -0.80 -43.29 7.61
CA LYS A 4 0.46 -42.70 7.12
C LYS A 4 0.33 -42.05 5.74
N THR A 5 -0.49 -42.60 4.84
CA THR A 5 -0.74 -42.01 3.50
C THR A 5 -1.63 -40.77 3.60
N LEU A 6 -2.57 -40.75 4.55
CA LEU A 6 -3.45 -39.60 4.80
C LEU A 6 -2.68 -38.42 5.38
N THR A 7 -1.82 -38.66 6.37
CA THR A 7 -0.97 -37.62 6.99
C THR A 7 0.03 -37.01 6.01
N LEU A 8 0.65 -37.85 5.16
CA LEU A 8 1.60 -37.36 4.14
C LEU A 8 0.92 -36.49 3.08
N ASN A 9 -0.26 -36.90 2.58
CA ASN A 9 -1.03 -36.11 1.62
C ASN A 9 -1.54 -34.79 2.22
N MET A 10 -1.93 -34.78 3.50
CA MET A 10 -2.37 -33.56 4.17
C MET A 10 -1.22 -32.57 4.38
N PHE A 11 0.00 -33.08 4.64
CA PHE A 11 1.21 -32.27 4.73
C PHE A 11 1.60 -31.65 3.38
N PHE A 12 1.51 -32.41 2.28
CA PHE A 12 1.72 -31.89 0.93
C PHE A 12 0.67 -30.85 0.52
N LEU A 13 -0.59 -31.03 0.92
CA LEU A 13 -1.66 -30.05 0.68
C LEU A 13 -1.44 -28.74 1.46
N LEU A 14 -0.85 -28.80 2.66
CA LEU A 14 -0.48 -27.62 3.45
C LEU A 14 0.73 -26.88 2.85
N LEU A 15 1.67 -27.59 2.23
CA LEU A 15 2.84 -27.00 1.58
C LEU A 15 2.48 -26.26 0.27
N THR A 16 1.49 -26.74 -0.49
CA THR A 16 1.04 -26.07 -1.72
C THR A 16 0.25 -24.79 -1.47
N LEU A 17 -0.38 -24.65 -0.30
CA LEU A 17 -1.08 -23.41 0.09
C LEU A 17 -0.12 -22.26 0.46
N SER A 18 1.15 -22.56 0.74
CA SER A 18 2.16 -21.57 1.16
C SER A 18 3.10 -21.07 0.06
N ALA A 19 2.98 -21.57 -1.18
CA ALA A 19 3.94 -21.27 -2.26
C ALA A 19 3.55 -20.08 -3.16
N PHE A 20 2.64 -19.20 -2.72
CA PHE A 20 2.60 -17.86 -3.30
C PHE A 20 3.84 -17.11 -2.82
N SER A 21 4.88 -17.09 -3.66
CA SER A 21 5.99 -16.14 -3.53
C SER A 21 5.38 -14.75 -3.47
N GLN A 22 5.19 -14.21 -2.27
CA GLN A 22 4.75 -12.83 -2.08
C GLN A 22 5.85 -11.95 -2.67
N ASN A 23 5.54 -11.26 -3.77
CA ASN A 23 6.46 -10.26 -4.31
C ASN A 23 6.64 -9.21 -3.21
N ASN A 24 7.86 -9.03 -2.73
CA ASN A 24 8.14 -8.03 -1.70
C ASN A 24 8.40 -6.68 -2.38
N ALA A 25 7.78 -5.61 -1.88
CA ALA A 25 7.90 -4.25 -2.39
C ALA A 25 9.33 -3.68 -2.34
N GLY A 26 10.22 -4.27 -1.53
CA GLY A 26 11.60 -3.81 -1.38
C GLY A 26 11.73 -2.53 -0.54
N LEU A 27 10.72 -2.19 0.25
CA LEU A 27 10.65 -0.92 0.99
C LEU A 27 11.47 -0.89 2.28
N ASN A 28 12.17 -1.97 2.65
CA ASN A 28 12.76 -2.14 3.98
C ASN A 28 13.61 -0.96 4.46
N SER A 29 14.41 -0.33 3.58
CA SER A 29 15.24 0.83 3.94
C SER A 29 14.46 2.15 4.03
N LEU A 30 13.24 2.20 3.52
CA LEU A 30 12.30 3.32 3.59
C LEU A 30 11.33 3.20 4.78
N LEU A 31 11.36 2.08 5.50
CA LEU A 31 10.53 1.84 6.68
C LEU A 31 11.35 1.93 7.97
N ASN A 32 10.73 2.40 9.04
CA ASN A 32 11.31 2.32 10.39
C ASN A 32 11.07 0.93 11.02
N LYS A 33 11.60 0.71 12.23
CA LYS A 33 11.44 -0.55 12.97
C LYS A 33 9.99 -0.96 13.30
N ASN A 34 9.05 -0.02 13.21
CA ASN A 34 7.62 -0.24 13.43
C ASN A 34 6.86 -0.46 12.09
N SER A 35 7.61 -0.67 11.01
CA SER A 35 7.12 -0.78 9.64
C SER A 35 6.39 0.47 9.14
N GLU A 36 6.74 1.67 9.61
CA GLU A 36 6.14 2.92 9.13
C GLU A 36 7.06 3.60 8.12
N PHE A 37 6.48 4.20 7.08
CA PHE A 37 7.26 4.91 6.07
C PHE A 37 7.99 6.10 6.69
N ILE A 38 9.27 6.26 6.41
CA ILE A 38 10.07 7.34 6.98
C ILE A 38 9.84 8.60 6.15
N PHE A 39 9.27 9.65 6.74
CA PHE A 39 9.26 11.00 6.16
C PHE A 39 10.21 11.95 6.92
N PRO A 40 10.75 13.00 6.26
CA PRO A 40 10.64 13.28 4.81
C PRO A 40 11.56 12.38 3.96
N GLN A 41 11.27 12.26 2.67
CA GLN A 41 12.14 11.60 1.68
C GLN A 41 12.57 12.56 0.56
N THR A 42 13.52 12.08 -0.25
CA THR A 42 13.88 12.68 -1.55
C THR A 42 13.74 11.64 -2.65
N ALA A 43 13.53 12.09 -3.89
CA ALA A 43 13.46 11.21 -5.03
C ALA A 43 14.70 10.30 -5.15
N GLN A 44 15.91 10.86 -4.95
CA GLN A 44 17.17 10.11 -5.00
C GLN A 44 17.25 8.99 -3.96
N LYS A 45 16.75 9.21 -2.73
CA LYS A 45 16.73 8.18 -1.68
C LYS A 45 15.80 7.03 -2.05
N ILE A 46 14.61 7.35 -2.57
CA ILE A 46 13.65 6.34 -3.03
C ILE A 46 14.21 5.57 -4.23
N GLU A 47 14.78 6.28 -5.21
CA GLU A 47 15.45 5.70 -6.38
C GLU A 47 16.50 4.66 -5.98
N THR A 48 17.37 5.05 -5.04
CA THR A 48 18.45 4.19 -4.51
C THR A 48 17.89 2.99 -3.76
N ALA A 49 16.88 3.20 -2.91
CA ALA A 49 16.27 2.13 -2.11
C ALA A 49 15.58 1.08 -2.99
N LEU A 50 14.86 1.52 -4.03
CA LEU A 50 14.07 0.67 -4.90
C LEU A 50 14.87 0.11 -6.09
N ASN A 51 16.06 0.65 -6.36
CA ASN A 51 16.86 0.35 -7.54
C ASN A 51 16.02 0.45 -8.83
N THR A 52 15.31 1.56 -8.98
CA THR A 52 14.45 1.89 -10.12
C THR A 52 14.58 3.38 -10.39
N LYS A 53 14.42 3.82 -11.65
CA LYS A 53 14.58 5.25 -11.99
C LYS A 53 13.35 6.06 -11.61
N THR A 54 13.57 7.30 -11.21
CA THR A 54 12.48 8.26 -11.00
C THR A 54 11.87 8.70 -12.33
N VAL A 55 10.54 8.66 -12.42
CA VAL A 55 9.77 9.29 -13.50
C VAL A 55 9.09 10.54 -12.95
N TYR A 56 9.47 11.69 -13.48
CA TYR A 56 8.86 12.97 -13.12
C TYR A 56 7.70 13.30 -14.06
N TYR A 57 6.64 13.89 -13.51
CA TYR A 57 5.52 14.40 -14.29
C TYR A 57 4.88 15.59 -13.57
N GLU A 58 4.11 16.38 -14.32
CA GLU A 58 3.31 17.48 -13.81
C GLU A 58 1.84 17.19 -14.09
N ASP A 59 0.97 17.56 -13.17
CA ASP A 59 -0.47 17.51 -13.40
C ASP A 59 -0.98 18.77 -14.14
N ALA A 60 -2.30 18.87 -14.33
CA ALA A 60 -2.90 20.02 -15.00
C ALA A 60 -2.77 21.34 -14.22
N ASN A 61 -2.41 21.28 -12.93
CA ASN A 61 -2.21 22.43 -12.05
C ASN A 61 -0.71 22.78 -11.89
N GLU A 62 0.16 22.21 -12.72
CA GLU A 62 1.63 22.36 -12.66
C GLU A 62 2.24 21.83 -11.35
N GLU A 63 1.49 21.01 -10.61
CA GLU A 63 2.03 20.34 -9.43
C GLU A 63 2.97 19.23 -9.88
N LYS A 64 4.15 19.17 -9.26
CA LYS A 64 5.21 18.24 -9.63
C LYS A 64 5.07 16.95 -8.85
N TYR A 65 5.21 15.85 -9.57
CA TYR A 65 5.14 14.51 -9.02
C TYR A 65 6.34 13.69 -9.45
N ALA A 66 6.61 12.65 -8.66
CA ALA A 66 7.58 11.63 -8.99
C ALA A 66 6.96 10.26 -8.74
N LYS A 67 7.28 9.30 -9.62
CA LYS A 67 6.85 7.91 -9.46
C LYS A 67 7.93 6.90 -9.77
N TRP A 68 7.78 5.72 -9.18
CA TRP A 68 8.71 4.60 -9.22
C TRP A 68 7.95 3.29 -9.35
N LEU A 69 8.23 2.53 -10.39
CA LEU A 69 7.74 1.16 -10.51
C LEU A 69 8.78 0.20 -9.93
N THR A 70 8.40 -0.52 -8.88
CA THR A 70 9.25 -1.54 -8.25
C THR A 70 9.34 -2.80 -9.12
N LYS A 71 10.37 -3.63 -8.91
CA LYS A 71 10.49 -4.96 -9.56
C LYS A 71 9.32 -5.89 -9.22
N SER A 72 8.66 -5.68 -8.09
CA SER A 72 7.46 -6.42 -7.68
C SER A 72 6.18 -6.02 -8.42
N GLY A 73 6.21 -4.91 -9.18
CA GLY A 73 5.02 -4.37 -9.87
C GLY A 73 4.18 -3.40 -9.05
N LEU A 74 4.60 -3.05 -7.82
CA LEU A 74 4.03 -1.96 -7.04
C LEU A 74 4.54 -0.62 -7.58
N GLU A 75 3.64 0.33 -7.85
CA GLU A 75 3.99 1.72 -8.14
C GLU A 75 3.95 2.52 -6.83
N LEU A 76 4.97 3.35 -6.66
CA LEU A 76 5.00 4.41 -5.67
C LEU A 76 4.87 5.71 -6.43
N TYR A 77 4.05 6.63 -5.95
CA TYR A 77 4.01 7.99 -6.45
C TYR A 77 3.87 8.99 -5.32
N ALA A 78 4.47 10.17 -5.51
CA ALA A 78 4.57 11.19 -4.50
C ALA A 78 4.51 12.58 -5.13
N SER A 79 3.83 13.49 -4.45
CA SER A 79 3.93 14.93 -4.72
C SER A 79 5.31 15.44 -4.28
N LEU A 80 5.87 16.36 -5.06
CA LEU A 80 7.14 17.02 -4.78
C LEU A 80 6.87 18.39 -4.19
N GLY A 81 7.01 18.49 -2.86
CA GLY A 81 6.89 19.75 -2.16
C GLY A 81 8.10 20.67 -2.35
N LYS A 82 8.19 21.71 -1.52
CA LYS A 82 9.31 22.66 -1.53
C LYS A 82 10.66 21.94 -1.46
N ASN A 83 11.61 22.36 -2.29
CA ASN A 83 12.93 21.75 -2.44
C ASN A 83 12.90 20.26 -2.83
N ASN A 84 11.86 19.80 -3.54
CA ASN A 84 11.65 18.40 -3.92
C ASN A 84 11.56 17.45 -2.73
N THR A 85 11.05 17.95 -1.60
CA THR A 85 10.83 17.14 -0.39
C THR A 85 9.55 16.34 -0.53
N ILE A 86 9.60 15.06 -0.17
CA ILE A 86 8.45 14.15 -0.19
C ILE A 86 7.93 13.97 1.24
N ASN A 87 6.72 14.45 1.47
CA ASN A 87 5.97 14.34 2.75
C ASN A 87 4.67 13.55 2.62
N GLU A 88 4.35 13.15 1.39
CA GLU A 88 3.21 12.32 1.02
C GLU A 88 3.67 11.26 0.02
N VAL A 89 3.17 10.04 0.15
CA VAL A 89 3.42 8.96 -0.81
C VAL A 89 2.21 8.04 -0.87
N SER A 90 1.96 7.55 -2.07
CA SER A 90 0.88 6.63 -2.40
C SER A 90 1.44 5.37 -3.04
N PHE A 91 0.71 4.26 -2.86
CA PHE A 91 1.08 2.92 -3.30
C PHE A 91 -0.12 2.23 -3.94
N ASP A 92 0.06 1.70 -5.14
CA ASP A 92 -0.93 0.88 -5.85
C ASP A 92 -0.25 -0.07 -6.85
N ILE A 93 -1.07 -0.83 -7.60
CA ILE A 93 -0.61 -1.63 -8.72
C ILE A 93 -1.19 -1.02 -10.00
N PRO A 94 -0.34 -0.55 -10.94
CA PRO A 94 -0.81 -0.03 -12.20
C PRO A 94 -1.57 -1.07 -13.03
N ASP A 95 -2.59 -0.60 -13.75
CA ASP A 95 -3.47 -1.39 -14.62
C ASP A 95 -4.23 -2.52 -13.90
N ASP A 96 -4.42 -2.41 -12.58
CA ASP A 96 -5.15 -3.38 -11.74
C ASP A 96 -4.69 -4.84 -11.93
N LYS A 97 -3.39 -5.04 -12.20
CA LYS A 97 -2.82 -6.38 -12.36
C LYS A 97 -3.07 -7.21 -11.09
N PRO A 98 -3.39 -8.51 -11.20
CA PRO A 98 -3.69 -9.37 -10.05
C PRO A 98 -2.41 -9.82 -9.31
N LEU A 99 -1.51 -8.87 -9.00
CA LEU A 99 -0.27 -9.12 -8.27
C LEU A 99 -0.53 -8.98 -6.77
N ILE A 100 0.03 -9.88 -5.97
CA ILE A 100 0.02 -9.76 -4.51
C ILE A 100 1.40 -9.23 -4.09
N VAL A 101 1.43 -8.01 -3.56
CA VAL A 101 2.69 -7.36 -3.15
C VAL A 101 2.68 -7.07 -1.65
N ALA A 102 3.65 -7.66 -0.94
CA ALA A 102 3.84 -7.51 0.49
C ALA A 102 4.94 -6.48 0.83
N GLY A 103 5.09 -6.18 2.11
CA GLY A 103 6.14 -5.26 2.59
C GLY A 103 5.76 -3.79 2.52
N LEU A 104 4.46 -3.48 2.43
CA LEU A 104 3.97 -2.11 2.56
C LEU A 104 4.08 -1.61 4.01
N PRO A 105 4.01 -0.28 4.20
CA PRO A 105 3.86 0.31 5.52
C PRO A 105 2.75 -0.37 6.33
N PHE A 106 2.97 -0.42 7.64
CA PHE A 106 2.16 -1.13 8.63
C PHE A 106 2.04 -2.63 8.41
N ASN A 107 2.95 -3.26 7.65
CA ASN A 107 2.88 -4.68 7.27
C ASN A 107 1.58 -5.01 6.52
N LEU A 108 1.18 -4.13 5.60
CA LEU A 108 0.06 -4.34 4.69
C LEU A 108 0.53 -5.10 3.43
N VAL A 109 -0.43 -5.69 2.73
CA VAL A 109 -0.22 -6.43 1.48
C VAL A 109 -1.30 -6.02 0.48
N ILE A 110 -0.90 -5.41 -0.64
CA ILE A 110 -1.84 -5.06 -1.72
C ILE A 110 -2.43 -6.34 -2.31
N ASN A 111 -3.71 -6.30 -2.68
CA ASN A 111 -4.52 -7.39 -3.23
C ASN A 111 -4.66 -8.61 -2.29
N LYS A 112 -4.38 -8.44 -0.99
CA LYS A 112 -4.52 -9.52 0.00
C LYS A 112 -5.03 -9.05 1.35
N THR A 113 -4.54 -7.93 1.88
CA THR A 113 -5.04 -7.42 3.16
C THR A 113 -6.51 -7.05 3.02
N THR A 114 -7.33 -7.53 3.95
CA THR A 114 -8.78 -7.30 3.91
C THR A 114 -9.21 -6.07 4.72
N LEU A 115 -10.39 -5.54 4.41
CA LEU A 115 -11.04 -4.50 5.21
C LEU A 115 -11.24 -4.94 6.66
N LYS A 116 -11.65 -6.20 6.87
CA LYS A 116 -11.89 -6.77 8.21
C LYS A 116 -10.62 -6.81 9.04
N GLU A 117 -9.52 -7.31 8.48
CA GLU A 117 -8.21 -7.33 9.15
C GLU A 117 -7.74 -5.92 9.48
N SER A 118 -7.91 -4.98 8.54
CA SER A 118 -7.50 -3.58 8.72
C SER A 118 -8.31 -2.88 9.81
N LYS A 119 -9.64 -3.06 9.84
CA LYS A 119 -10.51 -2.54 10.90
C LYS A 119 -10.08 -3.05 12.28
N ALA A 120 -9.81 -4.35 12.39
CA ALA A 120 -9.36 -4.93 13.66
C ALA A 120 -8.00 -4.32 14.08
N LYS A 121 -7.04 -4.29 13.16
CA LYS A 121 -5.67 -3.81 13.39
C LYS A 121 -5.58 -2.33 13.76
N PHE A 122 -6.41 -1.49 13.13
CA PHE A 122 -6.34 -0.03 13.30
C PHE A 122 -7.46 0.54 14.18
N SER A 123 -8.27 -0.31 14.80
CA SER A 123 -9.33 0.08 15.75
C SER A 123 -8.82 0.97 16.90
N VAL A 124 -7.58 0.77 17.34
CA VAL A 124 -6.92 1.56 18.40
C VAL A 124 -6.54 2.99 17.98
N TYR A 125 -6.75 3.36 16.71
CA TYR A 125 -6.38 4.67 16.15
C TYR A 125 -7.60 5.47 15.65
N ASP A 126 -8.78 5.23 16.23
CA ASP A 126 -10.04 5.88 15.86
C ASP A 126 -10.32 5.85 14.34
N ALA A 127 -10.03 4.70 13.72
CA ALA A 127 -10.15 4.53 12.28
C ALA A 127 -11.59 4.77 11.80
N LYS A 128 -11.74 5.62 10.79
CA LYS A 128 -13.03 5.95 10.17
C LYS A 128 -13.19 5.17 8.88
N THR A 129 -14.42 4.77 8.56
CA THR A 129 -14.73 4.13 7.28
C THR A 129 -15.83 4.86 6.54
N GLU A 130 -15.62 5.04 5.25
CA GLU A 130 -16.53 5.71 4.31
C GLU A 130 -16.72 4.80 3.09
N LYS A 131 -17.92 4.76 2.52
CA LYS A 131 -18.15 4.03 1.26
C LYS A 131 -17.61 4.83 0.08
N MET A 132 -17.07 4.12 -0.89
CA MET A 132 -16.59 4.72 -2.13
C MET A 132 -17.77 4.99 -3.07
N GLU A 133 -17.84 6.21 -3.58
CA GLU A 133 -18.87 6.63 -4.52
C GLU A 133 -18.78 5.90 -5.87
N ALA A 134 -19.89 5.85 -6.60
CA ALA A 134 -19.98 5.13 -7.88
C ALA A 134 -19.03 5.63 -8.97
N GLY A 135 -18.64 6.91 -8.93
CA GLY A 135 -17.69 7.52 -9.87
C GLY A 135 -16.23 7.47 -9.45
N SER A 136 -15.91 6.83 -8.32
CA SER A 136 -14.53 6.73 -7.82
C SER A 136 -13.72 5.65 -8.53
N THR A 137 -12.40 5.60 -8.28
CA THR A 137 -11.52 4.55 -8.81
C THR A 137 -11.93 3.13 -8.39
N PHE A 138 -12.57 2.97 -7.22
CA PHE A 138 -13.04 1.68 -6.72
C PHE A 138 -14.52 1.75 -6.30
N PRO A 139 -15.46 1.80 -7.27
CA PRO A 139 -16.88 1.90 -6.99
C PRO A 139 -17.39 0.77 -6.09
N GLY A 140 -18.21 1.10 -5.09
CA GLY A 140 -18.75 0.13 -4.12
C GLY A 140 -17.73 -0.37 -3.08
N GLY A 141 -16.47 0.05 -3.21
CA GLY A 141 -15.41 -0.18 -2.25
C GLY A 141 -15.58 0.57 -0.94
N THR A 142 -14.53 0.54 -0.11
CA THR A 142 -14.51 1.21 1.18
C THR A 142 -13.20 1.96 1.38
N LYS A 143 -13.27 3.21 1.82
CA LYS A 143 -12.12 3.99 2.29
C LYS A 143 -12.01 3.84 3.81
N LEU A 144 -10.81 3.56 4.32
CA LEU A 144 -10.51 3.55 5.74
C LEU A 144 -9.40 4.56 6.02
N THR A 145 -9.66 5.52 6.91
CA THR A 145 -8.69 6.55 7.29
C THR A 145 -8.37 6.46 8.78
N PHE A 146 -7.11 6.67 9.14
CA PHE A 146 -6.66 6.68 10.53
C PHE A 146 -5.39 7.52 10.70
N LYS A 147 -5.11 7.91 11.94
CA LYS A 147 -3.85 8.58 12.28
C LYS A 147 -3.02 7.69 13.20
N LYS A 148 -1.81 7.33 12.78
CA LYS A 148 -0.83 6.62 13.60
C LYS A 148 0.43 7.46 13.74
N GLY A 149 0.66 7.99 14.94
CA GLY A 149 1.76 8.92 15.18
C GLY A 149 1.64 10.16 14.29
N LYS A 150 2.65 10.41 13.45
CA LYS A 150 2.67 11.51 12.48
C LYS A 150 2.04 11.18 11.12
N HIS A 151 1.62 9.94 10.91
CA HIS A 151 1.06 9.49 9.64
C HIS A 151 -0.46 9.61 9.64
N TYR A 152 -0.99 10.39 8.72
CA TYR A 152 -2.36 10.24 8.24
C TYR A 152 -2.34 9.20 7.13
N ALA A 153 -3.11 8.13 7.30
CA ALA A 153 -3.16 7.01 6.38
C ALA A 153 -4.55 6.88 5.77
N THR A 154 -4.58 6.62 4.47
CA THR A 154 -5.80 6.33 3.70
C THR A 154 -5.62 4.97 3.04
N LEU A 155 -6.51 4.02 3.36
CA LEU A 155 -6.59 2.72 2.70
C LEU A 155 -7.84 2.70 1.83
N ILE A 156 -7.75 2.24 0.59
CA ILE A 156 -8.93 1.98 -0.24
C ILE A 156 -9.00 0.50 -0.58
N PHE A 157 -10.18 -0.07 -0.31
CA PHE A 157 -10.53 -1.45 -0.58
C PHE A 157 -11.54 -1.48 -1.73
N ASP A 158 -11.44 -2.49 -2.59
CA ASP A 158 -12.43 -2.73 -3.64
C ASP A 158 -13.75 -3.30 -3.09
N SER A 159 -14.68 -3.63 -3.99
CA SER A 159 -15.96 -4.25 -3.64
C SER A 159 -15.83 -5.68 -3.07
N ASN A 160 -14.66 -6.31 -3.19
CA ASN A 160 -14.32 -7.60 -2.57
C ASN A 160 -13.60 -7.42 -1.22
N ASP A 161 -13.57 -6.18 -0.69
CA ASP A 161 -12.89 -5.81 0.54
C ASP A 161 -11.37 -6.07 0.54
N LEU A 162 -10.72 -6.11 -0.64
CA LEU A 162 -9.27 -6.26 -0.78
C LEU A 162 -8.59 -4.90 -0.94
N LEU A 163 -7.48 -4.69 -0.22
CA LEU A 163 -6.69 -3.47 -0.27
C LEU A 163 -6.13 -3.25 -1.68
N ARG A 164 -6.48 -2.14 -2.32
CA ARG A 164 -5.96 -1.74 -3.64
C ARG A 164 -5.04 -0.53 -3.58
N PHE A 165 -5.18 0.29 -2.54
CA PHE A 165 -4.46 1.55 -2.41
C PHE A 165 -4.07 1.84 -0.96
N LEU A 166 -2.85 2.38 -0.78
CA LEU A 166 -2.41 3.01 0.47
C LEU A 166 -1.87 4.40 0.16
N GLY A 167 -2.38 5.42 0.84
CA GLY A 167 -1.83 6.78 0.86
C GLY A 167 -1.33 7.12 2.25
N LEU A 168 -0.19 7.81 2.34
CA LEU A 168 0.41 8.28 3.58
C LEU A 168 0.80 9.75 3.43
N THR A 169 0.46 10.58 4.39
CA THR A 169 0.95 11.95 4.47
C THR A 169 1.24 12.35 5.93
N THR A 170 2.06 13.39 6.10
CA THR A 170 2.31 14.02 7.41
C THR A 170 1.41 15.21 7.70
N GLU A 171 0.67 15.68 6.70
CA GLU A 171 -0.25 16.80 6.81
C GLU A 171 -1.69 16.31 6.89
N LEU A 172 -2.54 17.03 7.60
CA LEU A 172 -3.96 16.71 7.65
C LEU A 172 -4.57 17.01 6.28
N ILE A 173 -4.94 15.99 5.52
CA ILE A 173 -5.85 16.18 4.38
C ILE A 173 -7.22 16.49 4.98
N ALA A 174 -7.58 17.78 5.04
CA ALA A 174 -8.94 18.16 5.35
C ALA A 174 -9.86 17.51 4.31
N ALA A 175 -10.95 16.88 4.76
CA ALA A 175 -11.96 16.37 3.85
C ALA A 175 -12.56 17.56 3.09
N GLY A 176 -12.18 17.74 1.82
CA GLY A 176 -12.73 18.78 0.96
C GLY A 176 -11.69 19.47 0.09
N VAL A 177 -11.34 18.83 -1.03
CA VAL A 177 -11.28 19.57 -2.30
C VAL A 177 -12.03 18.69 -3.29
N ASN A 178 -13.11 19.25 -3.85
CA ASN A 178 -14.08 18.59 -4.72
C ASN A 178 -13.46 18.16 -6.04
#